data_AF-A0A1Y4EX41-F1
#
_entry.id   AF-A0A1Y4EX41-F1
#
_cell.length_a   1.000
_cell.length_b   1.000
_cell.length_c   1.000
_cell.angle_alpha   90.00
_cell.angle_beta   90.00
_cell.angle_gamma   90.00
#
_symmetry.space_group_name_H-M   'P 1'
#
loop_
_entity.id
_entity.type
_entity.pdbx_description
1 polymer ?
#
loop_
_entity_poly.entity_id
_entity_poly.type
_entity_poly.pdbx_seq_one_letter_code
_entity_poly.pdbx_strand_id
1 'polypeptide(L)'
;MLSKKTFCEALRKIQAQRKRDAQFSEALNLVGDGHFVFEGGPQLLSALLNVLEEAVNDKYDYISWWIYDAAPDYEVWTEDEKTKWCLKEPEALYDFIRDECQG
;
A
#
# COMPACT_ATOMS: atom_id res chain seq x y z
N MET A 1 16.85 -3.56 7.15
CA MET A 1 15.83 -3.56 6.08
C MET A 1 15.01 -4.85 6.18
N LEU A 2 13.70 -4.74 6.15
CA LEU A 2 12.78 -5.89 6.14
C LEU A 2 13.07 -6.81 4.93
N SER A 3 12.84 -8.12 5.04
CA SER A 3 13.02 -9.00 3.87
C SER A 3 11.95 -8.74 2.81
N LYS A 4 12.32 -8.86 1.52
CA LYS A 4 11.38 -8.75 0.39
C LYS A 4 10.15 -9.64 0.56
N LYS A 5 10.35 -10.88 1.01
CA LYS A 5 9.26 -11.83 1.25
C LYS A 5 8.29 -11.31 2.31
N THR A 6 8.79 -10.88 3.46
CA THR A 6 7.97 -10.37 4.56
C THR A 6 7.22 -9.10 4.15
N PHE A 7 7.87 -8.20 3.42
CA PHE A 7 7.26 -7.00 2.86
C PHE A 7 6.07 -7.34 1.95
N CYS A 8 6.29 -8.23 0.97
CA CYS A 8 5.26 -8.59 0.00
C CYS A 8 4.09 -9.31 0.67
N GLU A 9 4.36 -10.19 1.64
CA GLU A 9 3.31 -10.84 2.43
C GLU A 9 2.49 -9.84 3.25
N ALA A 10 3.13 -8.84 3.86
CA ALA A 10 2.44 -7.80 4.61
C ALA A 10 1.52 -6.96 3.72
N LEU A 11 2.03 -6.47 2.57
CA LEU A 11 1.22 -5.69 1.62
C LEU A 11 0.04 -6.48 1.07
N ARG A 12 0.23 -7.74 0.69
CA ARG A 12 -0.88 -8.60 0.22
C ARG A 12 -1.95 -8.77 1.30
N LYS A 13 -1.56 -8.93 2.57
CA LYS A 13 -2.51 -9.03 3.68
C LYS A 13 -3.27 -7.73 3.90
N ILE A 14 -2.60 -6.59 3.79
CA ILE A 14 -3.22 -5.25 3.87
C ILE A 14 -4.26 -5.08 2.76
N GLN A 15 -3.91 -5.36 1.49
CA GLN A 15 -4.84 -5.28 0.36
C GLN A 15 -6.05 -6.22 0.55
N ALA A 16 -5.80 -7.45 1.01
CA ALA A 16 -6.86 -8.42 1.25
C ALA A 16 -7.81 -7.95 2.37
N GLN A 17 -7.29 -7.31 3.44
CA GLN A 17 -8.11 -6.72 4.50
C GLN A 17 -8.96 -5.57 3.95
N ARG A 18 -8.35 -4.64 3.21
CA ARG A 18 -9.09 -3.51 2.59
C ARG A 18 -10.20 -3.99 1.66
N LYS A 19 -9.97 -5.05 0.87
CA LYS A 19 -11.01 -5.65 0.02
C LYS A 19 -12.16 -6.21 0.85
N ARG A 20 -11.86 -6.88 1.98
CA ARG A 20 -12.90 -7.36 2.91
C ARG A 20 -13.68 -6.21 3.52
N ASP A 21 -12.99 -5.15 3.95
CA ASP A 21 -13.62 -3.97 4.55
C ASP A 21 -14.56 -3.27 3.54
N ALA A 22 -14.13 -3.15 2.28
CA ALA A 22 -14.95 -2.62 1.20
C ALA A 22 -16.19 -3.49 0.92
N GLN A 23 -16.02 -4.80 0.80
CA GLN A 23 -17.14 -5.75 0.62
C GLN A 23 -18.13 -5.72 1.78
N PHE A 24 -17.62 -5.58 3.00
CA PHE A 24 -18.45 -5.47 4.20
C PHE A 24 -19.23 -4.15 4.21
N SER A 25 -18.59 -3.03 3.86
CA SER A 25 -19.25 -1.74 3.71
C SER A 25 -20.33 -1.76 2.63
N GLU A 26 -20.08 -2.42 1.49
CA GLU A 26 -21.06 -2.60 0.42
C GLU A 26 -22.27 -3.43 0.89
N ALA A 27 -22.02 -4.53 1.61
CA ALA A 27 -23.08 -5.37 2.16
C ALA A 27 -23.95 -4.61 3.17
N LEU A 28 -23.35 -3.73 3.98
CA LEU A 28 -24.10 -2.89 4.92
C LEU A 28 -24.97 -1.84 4.21
N ASN A 29 -24.50 -1.26 3.10
CA ASN A 29 -25.28 -0.35 2.28
C ASN A 29 -26.55 -1.01 1.70
N LEU A 30 -26.55 -2.34 1.52
CA LEU A 30 -27.75 -3.09 1.09
C LEU A 30 -28.80 -3.23 2.21
N VAL A 31 -28.39 -3.14 3.47
CA VAL A 31 -29.27 -3.31 4.64
C VAL A 31 -29.92 -1.98 5.06
N GLY A 32 -29.30 -0.85 4.71
CA GLY A 32 -29.92 0.47 4.84
C GLY A 32 -28.94 1.60 4.48
N ASP A 33 -29.48 2.81 4.31
CA ASP A 33 -28.74 4.02 3.87
C ASP A 33 -27.87 4.64 5.00
N GLY A 34 -27.51 3.84 6.00
CA GLY A 34 -26.69 4.26 7.13
C GLY A 34 -25.22 4.34 6.75
N HIS A 35 -24.53 5.40 7.15
CA HIS A 35 -23.08 5.51 7.00
C HIS A 35 -22.40 4.72 8.13
N PHE A 36 -22.20 3.41 7.93
CA PHE A 36 -21.55 2.57 8.93
C PHE A 36 -20.04 2.82 8.90
N VAL A 37 -19.51 3.39 9.99
CA VAL A 37 -18.07 3.65 10.16
C VAL A 37 -17.51 2.65 11.18
N PHE A 38 -16.57 1.81 10.76
CA PHE A 38 -15.87 0.89 11.65
C PHE A 38 -14.66 1.61 12.26
N GLU A 39 -14.84 2.20 13.43
CA GLU A 39 -13.77 2.87 14.16
C GLU A 39 -12.73 1.84 14.63
N GLY A 40 -11.50 1.93 14.11
CA GLY A 40 -10.36 1.10 14.52
C GLY A 40 -9.57 0.48 13.37
N GLY A 41 -10.25 0.10 12.28
CA GLY A 41 -9.60 -0.43 11.07
C GLY A 41 -8.60 0.57 10.45
N PRO A 42 -9.00 1.83 10.21
CA PRO A 42 -8.12 2.85 9.63
C PRO A 42 -6.91 3.18 10.51
N GLN A 43 -7.06 3.18 11.84
CA GLN A 43 -5.96 3.48 12.77
C GLN A 43 -4.93 2.36 12.83
N LEU A 44 -5.38 1.09 12.88
CA LEU A 44 -4.47 -0.05 12.87
C LEU A 44 -3.74 -0.16 11.53
N LEU A 45 -4.44 0.08 10.42
CA LEU A 45 -3.83 0.11 9.09
C LEU A 45 -2.77 1.21 8.99
N SER A 46 -3.08 2.44 9.43
CA SER A 46 -2.12 3.55 9.45
C SER A 46 -0.89 3.22 10.29
N ALA A 47 -1.07 2.66 11.50
CA ALA A 47 0.06 2.25 12.34
C ALA A 47 0.95 1.18 11.67
N LEU A 48 0.34 0.21 10.97
CA LEU A 48 1.07 -0.82 10.24
C LEU A 48 1.83 -0.25 9.04
N LEU A 49 1.24 0.70 8.31
CA LEU A 49 1.91 1.37 7.18
C LEU A 49 3.12 2.17 7.66
N ASN A 50 2.98 2.96 8.73
CA ASN A 50 4.10 3.71 9.30
C ASN A 50 5.28 2.81 9.69
N VAL A 51 4.99 1.65 10.33
CA VAL A 51 6.04 0.68 10.69
C VAL A 51 6.68 0.06 9.45
N LEU A 52 5.90 -0.20 8.40
CA LEU A 52 6.39 -0.80 7.17
C LEU A 52 7.29 0.18 6.39
N GLU A 53 6.87 1.43 6.27
CA GLU A 53 7.61 2.54 5.65
C GLU A 53 8.96 2.74 6.34
N GLU A 54 8.96 2.85 7.67
CA GLU A 54 10.20 2.94 8.46
C GLU A 54 11.09 1.69 8.27
N ALA A 55 10.51 0.49 8.24
CA ALA A 55 11.27 -0.75 8.16
C ALA A 55 11.99 -0.97 6.81
N VAL A 56 11.50 -0.36 5.73
CA VAL A 56 12.14 -0.37 4.41
C VAL A 56 12.83 0.94 4.04
N ASN A 57 12.78 1.94 4.92
CA ASN A 57 13.30 3.29 4.69
C ASN A 57 12.66 3.95 3.46
N ASP A 58 11.34 3.88 3.37
CA ASP A 58 10.55 4.55 2.34
C ASP A 58 10.50 6.06 2.62
N LYS A 59 11.43 6.81 2.03
CA LYS A 59 11.61 8.25 2.30
C LYS A 59 10.53 9.15 1.67
N TYR A 60 9.76 8.62 0.73
CA TYR A 60 8.88 9.40 -0.13
C TYR A 60 7.44 8.87 -0.14
N ASP A 61 7.05 8.13 0.90
CA ASP A 61 5.69 7.61 1.11
C ASP A 61 5.18 6.77 -0.07
N TYR A 62 6.08 6.06 -0.78
CA TYR A 62 5.72 5.24 -1.95
C TYR A 62 4.74 4.12 -1.59
N ILE A 63 4.82 3.55 -0.39
CA ILE A 63 3.90 2.52 0.10
C ILE A 63 2.50 3.10 0.28
N SER A 64 2.37 4.24 0.95
CA SER A 64 1.09 4.93 1.14
C SER A 64 0.48 5.33 -0.21
N TRP A 65 1.27 5.94 -1.11
CA TRP A 65 0.84 6.23 -2.48
C TRP A 65 0.37 4.95 -3.19
N TRP A 66 1.12 3.85 -3.10
CA TRP A 66 0.80 2.59 -3.76
C TRP A 66 -0.54 2.00 -3.29
N ILE A 67 -0.87 2.17 -2.01
CA ILE A 67 -2.11 1.66 -1.41
C ILE A 67 -3.30 2.56 -1.73
N TYR A 68 -3.16 3.87 -1.69
CA TYR A 68 -4.29 4.81 -1.73
C TYR A 68 -4.46 5.52 -3.06
N ASP A 69 -3.36 5.90 -3.71
CA ASP A 69 -3.35 6.94 -4.74
C ASP A 69 -2.74 6.50 -6.08
N ALA A 70 -2.23 5.27 -6.16
CA ALA A 70 -1.61 4.76 -7.37
C ALA A 70 -2.53 4.86 -8.58
N ALA A 71 -1.97 5.40 -9.67
CA ALA A 71 -2.64 5.41 -10.95
C ALA A 71 -2.92 3.96 -11.41
N PRO A 72 -3.96 3.71 -12.23
CA PRO A 72 -4.36 2.35 -12.64
C PRO A 72 -3.26 1.54 -13.34
N ASP A 73 -2.29 2.23 -13.94
CA ASP A 73 -1.14 1.65 -14.61
C ASP A 73 0.02 1.32 -13.66
N TYR A 74 0.07 1.92 -12.46
CA TYR A 74 1.11 1.77 -11.44
C TYR A 74 2.51 2.10 -11.98
N GLU A 75 2.60 3.06 -12.89
CA GLU A 75 3.85 3.41 -13.55
C GLU A 75 4.51 4.63 -12.90
N VAL A 76 5.80 4.50 -12.56
CA VAL A 76 6.62 5.60 -12.06
C VAL A 76 7.92 5.68 -12.83
N TRP A 77 8.47 6.88 -12.91
CA TRP A 77 9.78 7.13 -13.49
C TRP A 77 10.79 7.40 -12.37
N THR A 78 12.02 6.96 -12.55
CA THR A 78 13.14 7.37 -11.71
C THR A 78 13.35 8.88 -11.82
N GLU A 79 13.96 9.51 -10.81
CA GLU A 79 14.17 10.97 -10.80
C GLU A 79 14.93 11.48 -12.03
N ASP A 80 15.82 10.64 -12.58
CA ASP A 80 16.60 10.94 -13.78
C ASP A 80 15.83 10.73 -15.11
N GLU A 81 14.56 10.33 -15.04
CA GLU A 81 13.65 10.01 -16.15
C GLU A 81 14.17 8.93 -17.11
N LYS A 82 15.21 8.16 -16.73
CA LYS A 82 15.80 7.14 -17.62
C LYS A 82 15.13 5.78 -17.50
N THR A 83 14.60 5.47 -16.32
CA THR A 83 14.05 4.14 -16.04
C THR A 83 12.59 4.26 -15.66
N LYS A 84 11.75 3.48 -16.34
CA LYS A 84 10.33 3.34 -16.04
C LYS A 84 10.10 2.06 -15.26
N TRP A 85 9.41 2.17 -14.13
CA TRP A 85 9.02 1.05 -13.28
C TRP A 85 7.52 0.79 -13.38
N CYS A 86 7.16 -0.49 -13.42
CA CYS A 86 5.77 -0.96 -13.32
C CYS A 86 5.59 -1.60 -11.95
N LEU A 87 4.91 -0.89 -11.06
CA LEU A 87 4.81 -1.25 -9.64
C LEU A 87 3.56 -2.08 -9.34
N LYS A 88 2.94 -2.76 -10.32
CA LYS A 88 1.70 -3.53 -10.09
C LYS A 88 1.82 -4.61 -9.01
N GLU A 89 3.02 -5.17 -8.86
CA GLU A 89 3.30 -6.21 -7.87
C GLU A 89 4.10 -5.64 -6.70
N PRO A 90 3.84 -6.09 -5.45
CA PRO A 90 4.56 -5.61 -4.27
C PRO A 90 6.06 -5.92 -4.33
N GLU A 91 6.48 -6.94 -5.08
CA GLU A 91 7.88 -7.23 -5.35
C GLU A 91 8.59 -6.10 -6.11
N ALA A 92 7.90 -5.50 -7.09
CA ALA A 92 8.44 -4.40 -7.88
C ALA A 92 8.53 -3.12 -7.04
N LEU A 93 7.52 -2.86 -6.20
CA LEU A 93 7.54 -1.77 -5.24
C LEU A 93 8.72 -1.89 -4.25
N TYR A 94 8.97 -3.10 -3.73
CA TYR A 94 10.11 -3.34 -2.83
C TYR A 94 11.45 -3.04 -3.51
N ASP A 95 11.63 -3.53 -4.74
CA ASP A 95 12.88 -3.31 -5.47
C ASP A 95 13.06 -1.82 -5.81
N PHE A 96 11.98 -1.13 -6.19
CA PHE A 96 11.99 0.30 -6.46
C PHE A 96 12.38 1.12 -5.21
N ILE A 97 11.74 0.89 -4.06
CA ILE A 97 12.06 1.58 -2.80
C ILE A 97 13.52 1.30 -2.39
N ARG A 98 13.99 0.06 -2.56
CA ARG A 98 15.39 -0.27 -2.29
C ARG A 98 16.33 0.57 -3.17
N ASP A 99 16.03 0.67 -4.45
CA ASP A 99 16.95 1.28 -5.41
C ASP A 99 16.90 2.83 -5.34
N GLU A 100 15.73 3.43 -5.13
CA GLU A 100 15.56 4.90 -5.07
C GLU A 100 15.74 5.49 -3.66
N CYS A 101 15.37 4.79 -2.58
CA CYS A 101 15.42 5.35 -1.23
C CYS A 101 16.71 5.03 -0.44
N GLN A 102 17.54 4.10 -0.92
CA GLN A 102 18.81 3.74 -0.26
C GLN A 102 20.05 4.40 -0.86
N GLY A 103 19.85 5.30 -1.84
CA GLY A 103 20.84 6.31 -2.22
C GLY A 103 21.13 7.31 -1.10
#